data_AF-K4CTD3-F1
#
_entry.id   AF-K4CTD3-F1
#
_cell.length_a   1.000
_cell.length_b   1.000
_cell.length_c   1.000
_cell.angle_alpha   90.00
_cell.angle_beta   90.00
_cell.angle_gamma   90.00
#
_symmetry.space_group_name_H-M   'P 1'
#
loop_
_entity.id
_entity.type
_entity.pdbx_description
1 polymer ?
#
loop_
_entity_poly.entity_id
_entity_poly.type
_entity_poly.pdbx_seq_one_letter_code
_entity_poly.pdbx_strand_id
1 'polypeptide(L)'
;MCSSVLDFMFMFAPCIFLFNNYVFDIKSSSKRLLGRALPTETDEHPKIYRMKLWATNEVRAKSKLWCFFRKLKKGNSLMLAINEIFEKNPTTIKNYGIWLRYQSRTGYHNMYKEYRDTTLSGVWTKLCKRESTKQFHDSKIKFPLVFKKVSPPSRKLKTTYKATKTNLFM
;
A
#
# COMPACT_ATOMS: atom_id res chain seq x y z
N MET A 1 -8.93 17.20 -24.34
CA MET A 1 -9.50 15.87 -24.61
C MET A 1 -9.03 14.93 -23.51
N CYS A 2 -9.92 14.70 -22.54
CA CYS A 2 -9.72 13.87 -21.36
C CYS A 2 -9.65 12.40 -21.76
N SER A 3 -8.45 11.83 -21.84
CA SER A 3 -8.29 10.38 -21.88
C SER A 3 -8.34 9.89 -20.44
N SER A 4 -9.53 9.45 -20.04
CA SER A 4 -9.85 8.71 -18.83
C SER A 4 -8.89 7.53 -18.64
N VAL A 5 -7.83 7.75 -17.87
CA VAL A 5 -6.97 6.69 -17.36
C VAL A 5 -7.74 6.04 -16.22
N LEU A 6 -8.57 5.04 -16.55
CA LEU A 6 -8.92 4.03 -15.57
C LEU A 6 -7.62 3.38 -15.13
N ASP A 7 -7.12 3.79 -13.95
CA ASP A 7 -6.07 3.14 -13.19
C ASP A 7 -6.60 1.75 -12.73
N PHE A 8 -6.76 0.84 -13.69
CA PHE A 8 -7.07 -0.56 -13.47
C PHE A 8 -5.82 -1.26 -12.96
N MET A 9 -5.62 -1.18 -11.66
CA MET A 9 -4.59 -1.93 -10.98
C MET A 9 -5.12 -3.30 -10.61
N PHE A 10 -5.09 -4.21 -11.58
CA PHE A 10 -5.33 -5.62 -11.34
C PHE A 10 -4.02 -6.39 -11.24
N MET A 11 -3.75 -6.93 -10.06
CA MET A 11 -2.74 -7.94 -9.84
C MET A 11 -3.28 -9.30 -10.31
N PHE A 12 -3.33 -9.53 -11.64
CA PHE A 12 -3.63 -10.86 -12.19
C PHE A 12 -2.32 -11.53 -12.63
N ALA A 13 -1.84 -12.46 -11.82
CA ALA A 13 -1.02 -13.58 -12.27
C ALA A 13 -1.27 -14.80 -11.35
N PRO A 14 -1.67 -15.97 -11.87
CA PRO A 14 -2.20 -17.08 -11.09
C PRO A 14 -1.14 -18.03 -10.49
N CYS A 15 0.12 -17.62 -10.34
CA CYS A 15 1.06 -18.40 -9.54
C CYS A 15 1.76 -17.55 -8.51
N ILE A 16 1.08 -17.46 -7.38
CA ILE A 16 1.72 -17.40 -6.09
C ILE A 16 2.18 -18.83 -5.81
N PHE A 17 3.41 -19.17 -6.21
CA PHE A 17 4.13 -20.22 -5.49
C PHE A 17 4.24 -19.74 -4.06
N LEU A 18 3.71 -20.55 -3.15
CA LEU A 18 3.66 -20.33 -1.71
C LEU A 18 5.04 -19.91 -1.19
N PHE A 19 5.18 -18.64 -0.83
CA PHE A 19 6.00 -18.27 0.31
C PHE A 19 5.06 -17.68 1.35
N ASN A 20 4.94 -18.43 2.44
CA ASN A 20 4.20 -18.14 3.65
C ASN A 20 4.01 -16.66 3.95
N ASN A 21 2.77 -16.28 4.28
CA ASN A 21 2.45 -15.06 5.04
C ASN A 21 3.09 -13.77 4.50
N TYR A 22 2.74 -13.34 3.27
CA TYR A 22 2.93 -11.94 2.91
C TYR A 22 1.89 -11.09 3.62
N VAL A 23 2.17 -10.81 4.89
CA VAL A 23 1.78 -9.56 5.54
C VAL A 23 2.21 -8.45 4.57
N PHE A 24 1.28 -7.62 4.11
CA PHE A 24 1.64 -6.35 3.50
C PHE A 24 2.51 -5.61 4.53
N ASP A 25 3.82 -5.59 4.30
CA ASP A 25 4.75 -4.93 5.20
C ASP A 25 4.29 -3.48 5.40
N ILE A 26 4.15 -3.08 6.66
CA ILE A 26 3.59 -1.79 7.11
C ILE A 26 4.43 -0.60 6.61
N LYS A 27 5.60 -0.85 6.00
CA LYS A 27 6.48 0.17 5.41
C LYS A 27 6.72 -0.04 3.92
N SER A 28 5.67 -0.36 3.15
CA SER A 28 5.80 -0.50 1.70
C SER A 28 5.53 0.82 0.97
N SER A 29 6.50 1.30 0.18
CA SER A 29 6.32 2.46 -0.69
C SER A 29 5.78 2.04 -2.05
N SER A 30 4.96 2.90 -2.66
CA SER A 30 4.51 2.71 -4.04
C SER A 30 5.64 3.01 -5.02
N LYS A 31 5.92 2.07 -5.92
CA LYS A 31 6.91 2.20 -6.99
C LYS A 31 6.24 2.01 -8.35
N ARG A 32 6.59 2.88 -9.31
CA ARG A 32 6.27 2.75 -10.73
C ARG A 32 7.45 2.08 -11.41
N LEU A 33 7.20 0.89 -11.96
CA LEU A 33 8.16 0.11 -12.71
C LEU A 33 7.87 0.20 -14.20
N LEU A 34 8.91 0.36 -14.99
CA LEU A 34 8.87 0.30 -16.45
C LEU A 34 9.81 -0.82 -16.91
N GLY A 35 9.28 -1.74 -17.72
CA GLY A 35 10.05 -2.84 -18.28
C GLY A 35 9.62 -3.16 -19.72
N ARG A 36 10.56 -3.65 -20.53
CA ARG A 36 10.33 -4.07 -21.91
C ARG A 36 11.12 -5.35 -22.23
N ALA A 37 10.78 -6.01 -23.32
CA ALA A 37 11.67 -7.01 -23.91
C ALA A 37 12.92 -6.31 -24.50
N LEU A 38 14.01 -7.05 -24.68
CA LEU A 38 15.15 -6.53 -25.43
C LEU A 38 14.75 -6.34 -26.90
N PRO A 39 15.16 -5.23 -27.54
CA PRO A 39 14.92 -5.04 -28.97
C PRO A 39 15.67 -6.12 -29.75
N THR A 40 14.97 -6.72 -30.70
CA THR A 40 15.51 -7.75 -31.61
C THR A 40 15.40 -7.20 -33.03
N GLU A 41 16.17 -7.71 -34.00
CA GLU A 41 16.11 -7.25 -35.41
C GLU A 41 14.70 -7.33 -36.01
N THR A 42 13.86 -8.24 -35.50
CA THR A 42 12.45 -8.38 -35.89
C THR A 42 11.48 -7.44 -35.19
N ASP A 43 11.83 -6.91 -34.01
CA ASP A 43 11.02 -5.97 -33.23
C ASP A 43 11.93 -4.93 -32.56
N GLU A 44 12.17 -3.83 -33.28
CA GLU A 44 13.03 -2.72 -32.85
C GLU A 44 12.43 -1.92 -31.69
N HIS A 45 11.10 -1.93 -31.56
CA HIS A 45 10.35 -1.14 -30.58
C HIS A 45 9.38 -2.00 -29.76
N PRO A 46 9.93 -2.91 -28.94
CA PRO A 46 9.11 -3.82 -28.16
C PRO A 46 8.25 -3.06 -27.15
N LYS A 47 7.03 -3.56 -26.96
CA LYS A 47 6.03 -2.93 -26.09
C LYS A 47 6.55 -2.71 -24.66
N ILE A 48 6.42 -1.47 -24.20
CA ILE A 48 6.79 -1.09 -22.84
C ILE A 48 5.60 -1.36 -21.90
N TYR A 49 5.86 -2.11 -20.84
CA TYR A 49 4.90 -2.37 -19.78
C TYR A 49 5.22 -1.50 -18.56
N ARG A 50 4.17 -0.84 -18.05
CA ARG A 50 4.24 -0.03 -16.84
C ARG A 50 3.40 -0.65 -15.75
N MET A 51 4.00 -0.87 -14.59
CA MET A 51 3.32 -1.44 -13.43
C MET A 51 3.48 -0.55 -12.21
N LYS A 52 2.40 -0.39 -11.45
CA LYS A 52 2.43 0.21 -10.12
C LYS A 52 2.41 -0.93 -9.11
N LEU A 53 3.42 -0.99 -8.23
CA LEU A 53 3.47 -2.00 -7.19
C LEU A 53 3.98 -1.45 -5.87
N TRP A 54 3.66 -2.15 -4.78
CA TRP A 54 4.16 -1.83 -3.46
C TRP A 54 5.28 -2.80 -3.05
N ALA A 55 6.41 -2.22 -2.68
CA ALA A 55 7.57 -2.96 -2.21
C ALA A 55 8.35 -2.11 -1.20
N THR A 56 8.90 -2.77 -0.19
CA THR A 56 9.77 -2.12 0.80
C THR A 56 11.05 -1.63 0.13
N ASN A 57 11.71 -2.50 -0.64
CA ASN A 57 12.99 -2.23 -1.28
C ASN A 57 12.91 -2.40 -2.81
N GLU A 58 13.86 -1.80 -3.53
CA GLU A 58 13.97 -1.95 -4.99
C GLU A 58 14.18 -3.39 -5.43
N VAL A 59 14.95 -4.19 -4.68
CA VAL A 59 15.21 -5.60 -4.99
C VAL A 59 13.91 -6.42 -4.99
N ARG A 60 13.05 -6.22 -3.98
CA ARG A 60 11.72 -6.84 -3.92
C ARG A 60 10.82 -6.34 -5.04
N ALA A 61 10.95 -5.06 -5.44
CA ALA A 61 10.22 -4.50 -6.57
C ALA A 61 10.61 -5.20 -7.89
N LYS A 62 11.91 -5.38 -8.15
CA LYS A 62 12.44 -6.12 -9.30
C LYS A 62 11.91 -7.56 -9.32
N SER A 63 11.97 -8.25 -8.19
CA SER A 63 11.49 -9.65 -8.09
C SER A 63 10.00 -9.78 -8.44
N LYS A 64 9.14 -8.92 -7.85
CA LYS A 64 7.69 -8.90 -8.16
C LYS A 64 7.40 -8.59 -9.63
N LEU A 65 8.20 -7.73 -10.26
CA LEU A 65 8.08 -7.42 -11.69
C LEU A 65 8.29 -8.68 -12.54
N TRP A 66 9.32 -9.47 -12.26
CA TRP A 66 9.60 -10.70 -12.99
C TRP A 66 8.54 -11.78 -12.78
N CYS A 67 7.94 -11.87 -11.59
CA CYS A 67 6.79 -12.74 -11.37
C CYS A 67 5.58 -12.35 -12.22
N PHE A 68 5.44 -11.08 -12.62
CA PHE A 68 4.37 -10.64 -13.52
C PHE A 68 4.69 -10.95 -14.99
N PHE A 69 5.95 -10.76 -15.40
CA PHE A 69 6.47 -11.13 -16.72
C PHE A 69 6.69 -12.64 -16.89
N ARG A 70 5.72 -13.47 -16.54
CA ARG A 70 5.86 -14.94 -16.59
C ARG A 70 6.22 -15.48 -17.97
N LYS A 71 5.88 -14.73 -19.02
CA LYS A 71 6.19 -15.07 -20.42
C LYS A 71 7.52 -14.51 -20.92
N LEU A 72 8.09 -13.50 -20.26
CA LEU A 72 9.37 -12.90 -20.65
C LEU A 72 10.44 -13.32 -19.65
N LYS A 73 11.45 -14.05 -20.14
CA LYS A 73 12.60 -14.44 -19.31
C LYS A 73 13.41 -13.18 -18.97
N LYS A 74 13.87 -13.08 -17.72
CA LYS A 74 14.70 -11.98 -17.21
C LYS A 74 15.88 -11.62 -18.12
N GLY A 75 16.52 -12.62 -18.76
CA GLY A 75 17.63 -12.40 -19.69
C GLY A 75 17.24 -11.72 -21.01
N ASN A 76 16.00 -11.87 -21.46
CA ASN A 76 15.50 -11.32 -22.73
C ASN A 76 14.74 -10.01 -22.54
N SER A 77 14.92 -9.36 -21.39
CA SER A 77 14.08 -8.25 -20.95
C SER A 77 14.90 -7.24 -20.18
N LEU A 78 14.62 -5.96 -20.44
CA LEU A 78 15.31 -4.84 -19.84
C LEU A 78 14.37 -4.08 -18.91
N MET A 79 14.85 -3.79 -17.71
CA MET A 79 14.18 -2.86 -16.81
C MET A 79 14.63 -1.44 -17.14
N LEU A 80 13.69 -0.58 -17.53
CA LEU A 80 13.97 0.80 -17.94
C LEU A 80 14.14 1.72 -16.74
N ALA A 81 13.21 1.68 -15.79
CA ALA A 81 13.23 2.56 -14.63
C ALA A 81 12.44 2.00 -13.44
N ILE A 82 12.91 2.32 -12.23
CA ILE A 82 12.19 2.19 -10.96
C ILE A 82 12.03 3.59 -10.41
N ASN A 83 10.80 4.10 -10.43
CA ASN A 83 10.51 5.42 -9.89
C ASN A 83 9.65 5.25 -8.64
N GLU A 84 10.07 5.84 -7.53
CA GLU A 84 9.21 5.92 -6.36
C GLU A 84 8.08 6.92 -6.62
N ILE A 85 6.86 6.56 -6.24
CA ILE A 85 5.68 7.40 -6.40
C ILE A 85 5.44 8.10 -5.08
N PHE A 86 5.56 9.42 -5.10
CA PHE A 86 5.17 10.31 -4.01
C PHE A 86 3.83 10.96 -4.33
N GLU A 87 3.02 11.18 -3.28
CA GLU A 87 1.76 11.90 -3.41
C GLU A 87 2.04 13.39 -3.61
N LYS A 88 1.37 14.02 -4.57
CA LYS A 88 1.59 15.45 -4.88
C LYS A 88 1.22 16.36 -3.70
N ASN A 89 0.10 16.05 -3.03
CA ASN A 89 -0.45 16.85 -1.94
C ASN A 89 -0.68 15.96 -0.71
N PRO A 90 0.31 15.83 0.19
CA PRO A 90 0.20 14.96 1.38
C PRO A 90 -0.64 15.57 2.51
N THR A 91 -1.07 16.82 2.39
CA THR A 91 -1.86 17.53 3.41
C THR A 91 -3.36 17.32 3.25
N THR A 92 -3.82 17.02 2.03
CA THR A 92 -5.24 16.83 1.73
C THR A 92 -5.67 15.39 1.97
N ILE A 93 -6.78 15.20 2.68
CA ILE A 93 -7.37 13.88 2.90
C ILE A 93 -8.18 13.48 1.65
N LYS A 94 -7.97 12.25 1.16
CA LYS A 94 -8.68 11.68 0.00
C LYS A 94 -9.31 10.33 0.36
N ASN A 95 -10.33 9.96 -0.40
CA ASN A 95 -10.90 8.62 -0.35
C ASN A 95 -10.25 7.75 -1.44
N TYR A 96 -9.78 6.56 -1.06
CA TYR A 96 -9.12 5.60 -1.93
C TYR A 96 -9.90 4.28 -1.94
N GLY A 97 -10.41 3.90 -3.12
CA GLY A 97 -10.98 2.58 -3.36
C GLY A 97 -9.91 1.57 -3.74
N ILE A 98 -9.89 0.43 -3.09
CA ILE A 98 -8.97 -0.68 -3.35
C ILE A 98 -9.78 -1.92 -3.70
N TRP A 99 -9.54 -2.40 -4.91
CA TRP A 99 -9.95 -3.71 -5.36
C TRP A 99 -8.79 -4.68 -5.10
N LEU A 100 -9.03 -5.67 -4.25
CA LEU A 100 -8.04 -6.69 -3.90
C LEU A 100 -8.60 -8.08 -4.16
N ARG A 101 -7.75 -8.97 -4.64
CA ARG A 101 -8.02 -10.40 -4.70
C ARG A 101 -7.09 -11.07 -3.70
N TYR A 102 -7.67 -11.83 -2.77
CA TYR A 102 -6.90 -12.53 -1.74
C TYR A 102 -7.12 -14.03 -1.82
N GLN A 103 -6.12 -14.79 -1.41
CA GLN A 103 -6.21 -16.23 -1.28
C GLN A 103 -6.68 -16.57 0.14
N SER A 104 -7.80 -17.27 0.24
CA SER A 104 -8.27 -17.89 1.48
C SER A 104 -7.93 -19.38 1.49
N ARG A 105 -8.30 -20.08 2.57
CA ARG A 105 -8.16 -21.56 2.66
C ARG A 105 -8.96 -22.28 1.57
N THR A 106 -10.11 -21.74 1.15
CA THR A 106 -11.04 -22.39 0.22
C THR A 106 -10.88 -21.95 -1.22
N GLY A 107 -10.10 -20.90 -1.49
CA GLY A 107 -9.93 -20.36 -2.84
C GLY A 107 -9.68 -18.86 -2.85
N TYR A 108 -9.77 -18.27 -4.04
CA TYR A 108 -9.55 -16.84 -4.23
C TYR A 108 -10.85 -16.06 -4.13
N HIS A 109 -10.81 -14.95 -3.39
CA HIS A 109 -11.96 -14.07 -3.20
C HIS A 109 -11.60 -12.64 -3.60
N ASN A 110 -12.51 -11.99 -4.32
CA ASN A 110 -12.40 -10.58 -4.64
C ASN A 110 -13.03 -9.77 -3.50
N MET A 111 -12.42 -8.65 -3.16
CA MET A 111 -12.88 -7.74 -2.13
C MET A 111 -12.63 -6.30 -2.60
N TYR A 112 -13.65 -5.46 -2.45
CA TYR A 112 -13.52 -4.03 -2.61
C TYR A 112 -13.58 -3.36 -1.23
N LYS A 113 -12.72 -2.37 -0.99
CA LYS A 113 -12.73 -1.57 0.23
C LYS A 113 -12.33 -0.14 -0.05
N GLU A 114 -12.92 0.78 0.72
CA GLU A 114 -12.60 2.20 0.66
C GLU A 114 -11.90 2.65 1.93
N TYR A 115 -10.92 3.54 1.78
CA TYR A 115 -10.11 4.06 2.86
C TYR A 115 -9.95 5.57 2.74
N ARG A 116 -10.03 6.26 3.88
CA ARG A 116 -9.77 7.70 3.98
C ARG A 116 -8.36 7.93 4.51
N ASP A 117 -7.48 8.48 3.68
CA ASP A 117 -6.09 8.75 4.07
C ASP A 117 -5.50 9.94 3.31
N THR A 118 -4.34 10.40 3.77
CA THR A 118 -3.55 11.42 3.06
C THR A 118 -2.70 10.79 1.96
N THR A 119 -2.17 9.58 2.18
CA THR A 119 -1.25 8.91 1.23
C THR A 119 -1.73 7.51 0.88
N LEU A 120 -1.50 7.11 -0.38
CA LEU A 120 -1.74 5.74 -0.84
C LEU A 120 -0.96 4.70 -0.04
N SER A 121 0.30 4.98 0.31
CA SER A 121 1.13 4.07 1.13
C SER A 121 0.50 3.85 2.51
N GLY A 122 -0.05 4.89 3.14
CA GLY A 122 -0.79 4.79 4.39
C GLY A 122 -2.01 3.89 4.29
N VAL A 123 -2.72 3.91 3.16
CA VAL A 123 -3.87 3.03 2.94
C VAL A 123 -3.48 1.54 3.00
N TRP A 124 -2.36 1.16 2.40
CA TRP A 124 -1.93 -0.26 2.41
C TRP A 124 -1.58 -0.75 3.81
N THR A 125 -1.13 0.13 4.70
CA THR A 125 -0.93 -0.19 6.11
C THR A 125 -2.25 -0.37 6.86
N LYS A 126 -3.27 0.41 6.47
CA LYS A 126 -4.62 0.41 7.06
C LYS A 126 -5.55 -0.65 6.47
N LEU A 127 -5.14 -1.39 5.43
CA LEU A 127 -5.89 -2.52 4.88
C LEU A 127 -6.25 -3.59 5.94
N CYS A 128 -5.55 -3.55 7.06
CA CYS A 128 -5.88 -4.28 8.26
C CYS A 128 -7.08 -3.68 9.05
N LYS A 129 -8.20 -4.42 9.03
CA LYS A 129 -9.06 -4.81 10.19
C LYS A 129 -10.30 -3.94 10.55
N ARG A 130 -11.50 -4.44 10.17
CA ARG A 130 -12.86 -4.32 10.81
C ARG A 130 -13.80 -3.12 10.50
N GLU A 131 -15.09 -3.46 10.47
CA GLU A 131 -16.26 -2.58 10.20
C GLU A 131 -16.35 -1.39 11.15
N SER A 132 -15.86 -1.55 12.38
CA SER A 132 -15.71 -0.49 13.39
C SER A 132 -14.91 0.72 12.91
N THR A 133 -14.08 0.58 11.88
CA THR A 133 -13.26 1.69 11.38
C THR A 133 -14.04 2.63 10.47
N LYS A 134 -15.13 2.13 9.85
CA LYS A 134 -15.98 2.92 8.94
C LYS A 134 -16.80 3.98 9.68
N GLN A 135 -17.14 3.72 10.94
CA GLN A 135 -17.89 4.64 11.79
C GLN A 135 -17.12 5.93 12.12
N PHE A 136 -15.84 6.06 11.74
CA PHE A 136 -15.01 7.23 12.02
C PHE A 136 -14.84 8.16 10.80
N HIS A 137 -15.54 7.92 9.69
CA HIS A 137 -15.36 8.66 8.43
C HIS A 137 -16.25 9.89 8.25
N ASP A 138 -17.26 10.08 9.09
CA ASP A 138 -18.17 11.22 9.02
C ASP A 138 -17.59 12.40 9.82
N SER A 139 -17.45 13.58 9.19
CA SER A 139 -16.80 14.75 9.77
C SER A 139 -17.59 15.37 10.93
N LYS A 140 -18.86 14.97 11.07
CA LYS A 140 -19.77 15.40 12.13
C LYS A 140 -19.52 14.68 13.47
N ILE A 141 -18.74 13.60 13.48
CA ILE A 141 -18.60 12.75 14.65
C ILE A 141 -17.63 13.36 15.67
N LYS A 142 -18.14 13.59 16.88
CA LYS A 142 -17.38 14.09 18.03
C LYS A 142 -17.31 12.99 19.07
N PHE A 143 -16.10 12.56 19.42
CA PHE A 143 -15.90 11.59 20.50
C PHE A 143 -15.59 12.33 21.80
N PRO A 144 -16.42 12.18 22.85
CA PRO A 144 -16.02 12.64 24.18
C PRO A 144 -14.83 11.80 24.64
N LEU A 145 -13.75 12.44 25.10
CA LEU A 145 -12.62 11.76 25.71
C LEU A 145 -12.99 11.36 27.15
N VAL A 146 -13.67 10.23 27.30
CA VAL A 146 -14.15 9.73 28.60
C VAL A 146 -12.99 9.33 29.52
N PHE A 147 -11.86 8.90 28.96
CA PHE A 147 -10.67 8.53 29.72
C PHE A 147 -9.42 8.95 28.98
N LYS A 148 -8.61 9.82 29.59
CA LYS A 148 -7.35 10.30 29.06
C LYS A 148 -6.20 9.70 29.87
N LYS A 149 -5.51 8.71 29.31
CA LYS A 149 -4.30 8.16 29.92
C LYS A 149 -3.20 9.22 29.93
N VAL A 150 -2.90 9.78 31.10
CA VAL A 150 -1.81 10.74 31.27
C VAL A 150 -0.47 10.05 30.98
N SER A 151 0.13 10.38 29.84
CA SER A 151 1.44 9.87 29.42
C SER A 151 2.46 11.01 29.52
N PRO A 152 3.63 10.81 30.14
CA PRO A 152 4.64 11.86 30.25
C PRO A 152 5.10 12.28 28.85
N PRO A 153 5.26 13.59 28.57
CA PRO A 153 5.52 14.09 27.22
C PRO A 153 6.91 13.68 26.69
N SER A 154 7.84 13.35 27.59
CA SER A 154 9.13 12.78 27.24
C SER A 154 9.55 11.71 28.24
N ARG A 155 10.44 10.80 27.81
CA ARG A 155 10.95 9.72 28.67
C ARG A 155 11.70 10.24 29.90
N LYS A 156 12.32 11.42 29.80
CA LYS A 156 13.04 12.09 30.91
C LYS A 156 12.10 12.48 32.06
N LEU A 157 10.84 12.81 31.73
CA LEU A 157 9.81 13.22 32.69
C LEU A 157 8.98 12.03 33.20
N LYS A 158 9.38 10.79 32.87
CA LYS A 158 8.74 9.59 33.38
C LYS A 158 9.26 9.29 34.79
N THR A 159 8.43 9.54 35.79
CA THR A 159 8.71 9.20 37.18
C THR A 159 8.10 7.86 37.56
N THR A 160 8.70 7.16 38.52
CA THR A 160 8.15 5.96 39.15
C THR A 160 7.01 6.29 40.11
N TYR A 161 7.07 7.45 40.75
CA TYR A 161 6.07 7.94 41.68
C TYR A 161 5.65 9.38 41.35
N LYS A 162 4.41 9.71 41.68
CA LYS A 162 3.86 11.08 41.66
C LYS A 162 3.08 11.30 42.95
N ALA A 163 3.36 12.41 43.64
CA ALA A 163 2.74 12.74 44.91
C ALA A 163 1.24 13.08 44.79
N THR A 164 0.78 13.43 43.58
CA THR A 164 -0.62 13.79 43.31
C THR A 164 -1.29 12.76 42.40
N LYS A 165 -2.56 12.43 42.70
CA LYS A 165 -3.40 11.55 41.88
C LYS A 165 -3.73 12.25 40.56
N THR A 166 -3.49 11.58 39.45
CA THR A 166 -3.76 12.14 38.11
C THR A 166 -5.26 12.16 37.83
N ASN A 167 -5.77 13.30 37.36
CA ASN A 167 -7.12 13.40 36.82
C ASN A 167 -7.16 12.78 35.41
N LEU A 168 -8.15 11.94 35.15
CA LEU A 168 -8.30 11.16 33.91
C LEU A 168 -9.46 11.68 33.03
N PHE A 169 -10.22 12.65 33.52
CA PHE A 169 -11.47 13.14 32.92
C PHE A 169 -11.38 14.60 32.44
N MET A 170 -10.21 15.26 32.60
CA MET A 170 -9.86 16.58 32.03
C MET A 170 -8.79 16.43 30.94
#